data_AF-K0Q3K3-F1
#
_entry.id   AF-K0Q3K3-F1
#
_cell.length_a   1.000
_cell.length_b   1.000
_cell.length_c   1.000
_cell.angle_alpha   90.00
_cell.angle_beta   90.00
_cell.angle_gamma   90.00
#
_symmetry.space_group_name_H-M   'P 1'
#
loop_
_entity.id
_entity.type
_entity.pdbx_description
1 polymer ?
#
loop_
_entity_poly.entity_id
_entity_poly.type
_entity_poly.pdbx_seq_one_letter_code
_entity_poly.pdbx_strand_id
1 'polypeptide(L)' 'MPVALSVFPDELFATPRTWAEAAYPNLIHYNKVAKGGHFAAWEQPKLFTDEVRTGLRSLRKAS' A
#
# COMPACT_ATOMS: atom_id res chain seq x y z
N MET A 1 -5.16 12.67 -8.17
CA MET A 1 -3.97 12.45 -7.33
C MET A 1 -3.59 10.97 -7.40
N PRO A 2 -2.34 10.58 -7.68
CA PRO A 2 -1.91 9.20 -7.62
C PRO A 2 -1.96 8.65 -6.18
N VAL A 3 -2.45 7.42 -6.01
CA VAL A 3 -2.57 6.75 -4.69
C VAL A 3 -1.95 5.36 -4.76
N ALA A 4 -1.16 5.00 -3.75
CA ALA A 4 -0.65 3.65 -3.54
C ALA A 4 -1.25 3.09 -2.24
N LEU A 5 -1.76 1.86 -2.27
CA LEU A 5 -2.40 1.21 -1.13
C LEU A 5 -1.82 -0.17 -0.88
N SER A 6 -1.42 -0.44 0.36
CA SER A 6 -0.93 -1.75 0.81
C SER A 6 -1.79 -2.22 1.98
N VAL A 7 -2.40 -3.40 1.86
CA VAL A 7 -3.30 -3.99 2.85
C VAL A 7 -2.51 -4.96 3.71
N PHE A 8 -2.44 -4.66 5.00
CA PHE A 8 -1.85 -5.51 6.03
C PHE A 8 -2.93 -6.44 6.62
N PRO A 9 -2.64 -7.74 6.81
CA PRO A 9 -3.67 -8.74 7.14
C PRO A 9 -4.31 -8.54 8.51
N ASP A 10 -3.56 -8.01 9.48
CA ASP A 10 -4.02 -7.81 10.87
C ASP A 10 -4.50 -6.36 11.12
N GLU A 11 -4.81 -5.61 10.06
CA GLU A 11 -5.52 -4.32 10.16
C GLU A 11 -6.99 -4.57 10.54
N LEU A 12 -7.60 -3.62 11.26
CA LEU A 12 -9.00 -3.67 11.68
C LEU A 12 -9.95 -3.89 10.49
N PHE A 13 -9.59 -3.36 9.32
CA PHE A 13 -10.35 -3.51 8.10
C PHE A 13 -9.44 -3.73 6.87
N ALA A 14 -9.34 -4.98 6.44
CA ALA A 14 -8.63 -5.34 5.21
C ALA A 14 -9.43 -4.87 3.97
N THR A 15 -8.99 -3.75 3.38
CA THR A 15 -9.73 -3.10 2.28
C THR A 15 -9.75 -3.96 1.01
N PRO A 16 -10.92 -4.38 0.49
CA PRO A 16 -11.01 -5.07 -0.79
C PRO A 16 -10.51 -4.21 -1.95
N ARG A 17 -9.91 -4.85 -2.97
CA ARG A 17 -9.37 -4.14 -4.14
C ARG A 17 -10.43 -3.32 -4.87
N THR A 18 -11.62 -3.89 -5.06
CA THR A 18 -12.74 -3.22 -5.72
C THR A 18 -13.17 -1.94 -5.01
N TRP A 19 -13.05 -1.91 -3.68
CA TRP A 19 -13.37 -0.71 -2.89
C TRP A 19 -12.29 0.35 -3.04
N ALA A 20 -11.01 -0.05 -3.03
CA ALA A 20 -9.89 0.85 -3.27
C ALA A 20 -9.97 1.49 -4.68
N GLU A 21 -10.30 0.70 -5.70
CA GLU A 21 -10.47 1.17 -7.08
C GLU A 21 -11.66 2.12 -7.21
N ALA A 22 -12.78 1.84 -6.53
CA ALA A 22 -13.93 2.73 -6.50
C ALA A 22 -13.64 4.07 -5.78
N ALA A 23 -12.88 4.03 -4.69
CA ALA A 23 -12.55 5.22 -3.90
C ALA A 23 -11.44 6.09 -4.52
N TYR A 24 -10.50 5.47 -5.23
CA TYR A 24 -9.32 6.13 -5.79
C TYR A 24 -9.23 5.93 -7.31
N PRO A 25 -9.77 6.87 -8.11
CA PRO A 25 -9.75 6.79 -9.58
C PRO A 25 -8.35 6.72 -10.21
N ASN A 26 -7.30 7.05 -9.46
CA ASN A 26 -5.90 6.95 -9.87
C ASN A 26 -5.08 6.11 -8.87
N LEU A 27 -5.53 4.87 -8.64
CA LEU A 27 -4.83 3.87 -7.84
C LEU A 27 -3.68 3.27 -8.66
N ILE A 28 -2.45 3.67 -8.34
CA ILE A 28 -1.23 3.27 -9.07
C ILE A 28 -0.55 2.02 -8.52
N HIS A 29 -0.91 1.61 -7.30
CA HIS A 29 -0.41 0.41 -6.64
C HIS A 29 -1.45 -0.12 -5.67
N TYR A 30 -1.69 -1.43 -5.73
CA TYR A 30 -2.49 -2.16 -4.75
C TYR A 30 -1.78 -3.47 -4.44
N ASN A 31 -1.48 -3.72 -3.17
CA ASN A 31 -0.91 -5.00 -2.75
C ASN A 31 -1.53 -5.48 -1.43
N LYS A 32 -1.68 -6.80 -1.28
CA LYS A 32 -1.97 -7.43 0.00
C LYS A 32 -0.71 -8.11 0.48
N VAL A 33 -0.21 -7.72 1.64
CA VAL A 33 1.04 -8.28 2.18
C VAL A 33 0.75 -9.45 3.13
N ALA A 34 1.77 -10.25 3.42
CA ALA A 34 1.61 -11.49 4.17
C ALA A 34 1.57 -11.33 5.70
N LYS A 35 1.95 -10.16 6.25
CA LYS A 35 2.09 -9.97 7.71
C LYS A 35 2.01 -8.50 8.15
N GLY A 36 1.65 -8.28 9.41
CA GLY A 36 1.54 -6.98 10.09
C GLY A 36 0.10 -6.50 10.16
N GLY A 37 -0.13 -5.46 10.96
CA GLY A 37 -1.45 -4.87 11.15
C GLY A 37 -1.43 -3.34 11.22
N HIS A 38 -2.18 -2.81 12.18
CA HIS A 38 -2.48 -1.38 12.30
C HIS A 38 -1.23 -0.50 12.39
N PHE A 39 -0.18 -0.97 13.07
CA PHE A 39 1.08 -0.24 13.20
C PHE A 39 2.13 -0.77 12.21
N ALA A 40 1.76 -0.97 10.94
CA ALA A 40 2.59 -1.56 9.88
C ALA A 40 4.05 -1.06 9.83
N ALA A 41 4.28 0.25 9.98
CA ALA A 41 5.62 0.84 9.97
C ALA A 41 6.46 0.41 11.19
N TRP A 42 5.83 0.15 12.33
CA TRP A 42 6.48 -0.32 13.56
C TRP A 42 6.62 -1.84 13.58
N GLU A 43 5.55 -2.56 13.22
CA GLU A 43 5.50 -4.03 13.24
C GLU A 43 6.36 -4.67 12.16
N GLN A 44 6.38 -4.08 10.95
CA GLN A 44 7.05 -4.62 9.77
C GLN A 44 7.83 -3.53 9.01
N PRO A 45 8.83 -2.88 9.63
CA PRO A 45 9.48 -1.68 9.08
C PRO A 45 10.08 -1.89 7.69
N LYS A 46 10.72 -3.04 7.44
CA LYS A 46 11.27 -3.38 6.14
C LYS A 46 10.19 -3.53 5.07
N LEU A 47 9.15 -4.33 5.37
CA LEU A 47 8.04 -4.58 4.45
C LEU A 47 7.31 -3.27 4.12
N PHE A 48 7.02 -2.46 5.14
CA PHE A 48 6.42 -1.13 4.96
C PHE A 48 7.26 -0.25 4.04
N THR A 49 8.57 -0.16 4.28
CA THR A 49 9.46 0.68 3.46
C THR A 49 9.53 0.17 2.02
N ASP A 50 9.53 -1.14 1.81
CA ASP A 50 9.56 -1.74 0.47
C ASP A 50 8.26 -1.51 -0.29
N GLU A 51 7.11 -1.55 0.39
CA GLU A 51 5.81 -1.17 -0.19
C GLU A 51 5.76 0.30 -0.59
N VAL A 52 6.23 1.22 0.26
CA VAL A 52 6.32 2.66 -0.07
C VAL A 52 7.20 2.87 -1.30
N ARG A 53 8.38 2.24 -1.33
CA ARG A 53 9.32 2.36 -2.47
C ARG A 53 8.73 1.79 -3.76
N THR A 54 8.01 0.67 -3.67
CA THR A 54 7.41 0.00 -4.83
C THR A 54 6.22 0.80 -5.34
N GLY A 55 5.29 1.18 -4.46
CA GLY A 55 4.06 1.86 -4.83
C GLY A 55 4.29 3.26 -5.41
N LEU A 56 5.35 3.95 -4.99
CA LEU A 56 5.70 5.28 -5.51
C LEU A 56 6.77 5.25 -6.62
N ARG A 57 7.24 4.07 -7.04
CA ARG A 57 8.33 3.93 -8.00
C ARG A 57 8.04 4.63 -9.32
N SER A 58 6.82 4.51 -9.83
CA SER A 58 6.41 5.10 -11.12
C SER A 58 6.40 6.63 -11.11
N LEU A 59 6.38 7.26 -9.94
CA LEU A 59 6.36 8.72 -9.79
C LEU A 59 7.76 9.34 -9.70
N ARG A 60 8.81 8.50 -9.59
CA ARG A 60 10.19 8.98 -9.60
C ARG A 60 10.58 9.38 -11.02
N LYS A 61 10.97 10.64 -11.21
CA LYS A 61 11.60 11.08 -12.47
C LYS A 61 12.93 10.32 -12.64
N ALA A 62 13.23 9.89 -13.87
CA ALA A 62 14.57 9.45 -14.21
C ALA A 62 15.52 10.63 -13.95
N SER A 63 16.53 10.41 -13.10
CA SER A 63 17.65 11.34 -12.92
C SER A 63 18.74 11.04 -13.93
#